data_AF-A0A7W0ZAK8-F1
#
_entry.id   AF-A0A7W0ZAK8-F1
#
_cell.length_a   1.000
_cell.length_b   1.000
_cell.length_c   1.000
_cell.angle_alpha   90.00
_cell.angle_beta   90.00
_cell.angle_gamma   90.00
#
_symmetry.space_group_name_H-M   'P 1'
#
loop_
_entity.id
_entity.type
_entity.pdbx_description
1 polymer ?
#
loop_
_entity_poly.entity_id
_entity_poly.type
_entity_poly.pdbx_seq_one_letter_code
_entity_poly.pdbx_strand_id
1 'polypeptide(L)'
;GWVDFDANGRPADNTHLSAATCASLERVWRAEEPHEFSCLRTICREETYDLVAGIITLAHESWHLRGVTNEAQTQCYAVQSSELVALRLGVRPIGARAIADFVAARDAIAAGGEYHSGQCRSGGAYDLHPETDVWPD
;
A
#
# COMPACT_ATOMS: atom_id res chain seq x y z
N GLY A 1 -9.95 3.13 -2.97
CA GLY A 1 -10.64 2.79 -4.22
C GLY A 1 -11.87 2.03 -3.83
N TRP A 2 -12.38 1.16 -4.69
CA TRP A 2 -13.24 0.06 -4.23
C TRP A 2 -13.21 -1.10 -5.23
N VAL A 3 -13.61 -2.27 -4.76
CA VAL A 3 -13.89 -3.47 -5.57
C VAL A 3 -15.33 -3.87 -5.31
N ASP A 4 -16.07 -4.20 -6.37
CA ASP A 4 -17.43 -4.72 -6.23
C ASP A 4 -17.39 -6.21 -5.82
N PHE A 5 -18.29 -6.61 -4.93
CA PHE A 5 -18.44 -8.00 -4.48
C PHE A 5 -19.84 -8.52 -4.80
N ASP A 6 -19.92 -9.78 -5.27
CA ASP A 6 -21.21 -10.44 -5.51
C ASP A 6 -21.90 -10.88 -4.21
N ALA A 7 -23.12 -11.40 -4.32
CA ALA A 7 -23.90 -11.88 -3.17
C ALA A 7 -23.23 -13.05 -2.40
N ASN A 8 -22.22 -13.70 -2.97
CA ASN A 8 -21.45 -14.77 -2.35
C ASN A 8 -20.10 -14.28 -1.79
N GLY A 9 -19.83 -12.97 -1.83
CA GLY A 9 -18.57 -12.38 -1.38
C GLY A 9 -17.40 -12.59 -2.34
N ARG A 10 -17.66 -12.89 -3.63
CA ARG A 10 -16.60 -12.97 -4.64
C ARG A 10 -16.31 -11.58 -5.21
N PRO A 11 -15.03 -11.14 -5.26
CA PRO A 11 -14.69 -9.87 -5.88
C PRO A 11 -14.87 -9.92 -7.39
N ALA A 12 -15.16 -8.77 -7.99
CA ALA A 12 -15.00 -8.54 -9.41
C ALA A 12 -13.53 -8.69 -9.85
N ASP A 13 -13.28 -8.78 -11.16
CA ASP A 13 -11.93 -8.87 -11.74
C ASP A 13 -11.28 -7.51 -11.99
N ASN A 14 -11.91 -6.42 -11.53
CA ASN A 14 -11.46 -5.05 -11.65
C ASN A 14 -11.64 -4.26 -10.34
N THR A 15 -10.85 -3.19 -10.19
CA THR A 15 -11.00 -2.20 -9.11
C THR A 15 -11.25 -0.82 -9.69
N HIS A 16 -11.94 0.01 -8.94
CA HIS A 16 -12.20 1.41 -9.26
C HIS A 16 -11.32 2.31 -8.40
N LEU A 17 -10.55 3.16 -9.09
CA LEU A 17 -9.66 4.13 -8.45
C LEU A 17 -10.18 5.54 -8.75
N SER A 18 -9.97 6.45 -7.79
CA SER A 18 -10.28 7.86 -8.01
C SER A 18 -9.41 8.44 -9.13
N ALA A 19 -9.89 9.48 -9.81
CA ALA A 19 -9.10 10.15 -10.85
C ALA A 19 -7.75 10.65 -10.32
N ALA A 20 -7.71 11.13 -9.07
CA ALA A 20 -6.47 11.57 -8.41
C ALA A 20 -5.51 10.39 -8.18
N THR A 21 -6.01 9.26 -7.68
CA THR A 21 -5.22 8.02 -7.52
C THR A 21 -4.65 7.54 -8.86
N CYS A 22 -5.47 7.51 -9.91
CA CYS A 22 -5.02 7.18 -11.26
C CYS A 22 -3.92 8.13 -11.74
N ALA A 23 -4.09 9.45 -11.57
CA ALA A 23 -3.09 10.42 -11.97
C ALA A 23 -1.76 10.26 -11.21
N SER A 24 -1.81 9.99 -9.90
CA SER A 24 -0.61 9.70 -9.10
C SER A 24 0.10 8.43 -9.58
N LEU A 25 -0.63 7.34 -9.79
CA LEU A 25 -0.06 6.10 -10.33
C LEU A 25 0.53 6.31 -11.72
N GLU A 26 -0.16 7.09 -12.57
CA GLU A 26 0.32 7.46 -13.91
C GLU A 26 1.67 8.16 -13.89
N ARG A 27 1.86 9.08 -12.95
CA ARG A 27 3.16 9.75 -12.78
C ARG A 27 4.27 8.78 -12.38
N VAL A 28 3.97 7.69 -11.65
CA VAL A 28 4.98 6.71 -11.24
C VAL A 28 5.37 5.80 -12.41
N TRP A 29 4.43 5.03 -12.97
CA TRP A 29 4.75 3.97 -13.95
C TRP A 29 5.06 4.46 -15.37
N ARG A 30 4.69 5.71 -15.72
CA ARG A 30 5.02 6.33 -17.02
C ARG A 30 6.21 7.28 -16.95
N ALA A 31 6.87 7.40 -15.80
CA ALA A 31 8.03 8.27 -15.69
C ALA A 31 9.17 7.77 -16.59
N GLU A 32 9.71 8.64 -17.44
CA GLU A 32 10.90 8.33 -18.24
C GLU A 32 12.12 8.12 -17.33
N GLU A 33 12.19 8.89 -16.24
CA GLU A 33 13.20 8.77 -15.20
C GLU A 33 12.55 8.37 -13.87
N PRO A 34 13.10 7.39 -13.13
CA PRO A 34 12.52 6.95 -11.87
C PRO A 34 12.42 8.08 -10.84
N HIS A 35 11.27 8.20 -10.19
CA HIS A 35 11.10 9.14 -9.07
C HIS A 35 12.00 8.77 -7.90
N GLU A 36 12.59 9.80 -7.27
CA GLU A 36 13.40 9.64 -6.07
C GLU A 36 12.51 9.68 -4.82
N PHE A 37 12.46 8.57 -4.09
CA PHE A 37 11.70 8.46 -2.83
C PHE A 37 12.60 8.54 -1.58
N SER A 38 13.89 8.85 -1.75
CA SER A 38 14.85 8.93 -0.63
C SER A 38 14.51 10.04 0.38
N CYS A 39 13.78 11.08 -0.04
CA CYS A 39 13.29 12.14 0.85
C CYS A 39 12.29 11.64 1.91
N LEU A 40 11.72 10.44 1.76
CA LEU A 40 10.76 9.88 2.73
C LEU A 40 11.41 9.62 4.09
N ARG A 41 12.75 9.58 4.14
CA ARG A 41 13.53 9.50 5.39
C ARG A 41 13.71 10.87 6.07
N THR A 42 13.34 11.96 5.40
CA THR A 42 13.46 13.34 5.89
C THR A 42 12.16 14.11 5.64
N ILE A 43 12.14 15.03 4.66
CA ILE A 43 10.98 15.83 4.28
C ILE A 43 10.87 15.77 2.76
N CYS A 44 9.74 15.26 2.27
CA CYS A 44 9.39 15.32 0.87
C CYS A 44 8.51 16.52 0.53
N ARG A 45 8.41 16.81 -0.76
CA ARG A 45 7.34 17.67 -1.29
C ARG A 45 5.99 16.94 -1.22
N GLU A 46 4.92 17.71 -1.24
CA GLU A 46 3.55 17.20 -1.17
C GLU A 46 3.27 16.16 -2.26
N GLU A 47 3.75 16.41 -3.48
CA GLU A 47 3.54 15.52 -4.61
C GLU A 47 4.10 14.12 -4.35
N THR A 48 5.21 13.98 -3.62
CA THR A 48 5.75 12.65 -3.30
C THR A 48 4.81 11.86 -2.40
N TYR A 49 4.13 12.53 -1.46
CA TYR A 49 3.13 11.87 -0.62
C TYR A 49 1.91 11.44 -1.44
N ASP A 50 1.50 12.21 -2.45
CA ASP A 50 0.43 11.82 -3.37
C ASP A 50 0.78 10.56 -4.19
N LEU A 51 2.05 10.44 -4.62
CA LEU A 51 2.53 9.23 -5.30
C LEU A 51 2.47 8.01 -4.37
N VAL A 52 2.96 8.16 -3.14
CA VAL A 52 2.91 7.11 -2.10
C VAL A 52 1.47 6.71 -1.78
N ALA A 53 0.57 7.69 -1.65
CA ALA A 53 -0.86 7.45 -1.44
C ALA A 53 -1.49 6.66 -2.60
N GLY A 54 -1.09 6.95 -3.85
CA GLY A 54 -1.48 6.18 -5.02
C GLY A 54 -1.04 4.71 -4.94
N ILE A 55 0.23 4.48 -4.61
CA ILE A 55 0.83 3.15 -4.50
C ILE A 55 0.16 2.33 -3.38
N ILE A 56 -0.03 2.90 -2.19
CA ILE A 56 -0.67 2.18 -1.07
C ILE A 56 -2.14 1.88 -1.37
N THR A 57 -2.85 2.79 -2.07
CA THR A 57 -4.23 2.53 -2.52
C THR A 57 -4.26 1.36 -3.50
N LEU A 58 -3.34 1.30 -4.48
CA LEU A 58 -3.27 0.17 -5.40
C LEU A 58 -2.97 -1.14 -4.67
N ALA A 59 -2.05 -1.12 -3.70
CA ALA A 59 -1.74 -2.28 -2.87
C ALA A 59 -2.99 -2.77 -2.10
N HIS A 60 -3.72 -1.84 -1.49
CA HIS A 60 -4.97 -2.08 -0.77
C HIS A 60 -6.02 -2.74 -1.66
N GLU A 61 -6.35 -2.12 -2.79
CA GLU A 61 -7.36 -2.67 -3.70
C GLU A 61 -6.94 -4.03 -4.29
N SER A 62 -5.63 -4.28 -4.43
CA SER A 62 -5.16 -5.59 -4.88
C SER A 62 -5.52 -6.71 -3.89
N TRP A 63 -5.61 -6.41 -2.59
CA TRP A 63 -6.03 -7.39 -1.58
C TRP A 63 -7.54 -7.60 -1.56
N HIS A 64 -8.33 -6.54 -1.80
CA HIS A 64 -9.75 -6.70 -2.07
C HIS A 64 -10.03 -7.60 -3.28
N LEU A 65 -9.27 -7.44 -4.37
CA LEU A 65 -9.35 -8.33 -5.55
C LEU A 65 -9.01 -9.80 -5.24
N ARG A 66 -8.34 -10.08 -4.12
CA ARG A 66 -8.06 -11.44 -3.62
C ARG A 66 -9.13 -11.96 -2.65
N GLY A 67 -10.18 -11.18 -2.40
CA GLY A 67 -11.30 -11.56 -1.54
C GLY A 67 -11.15 -11.15 -0.08
N VAL A 68 -10.14 -10.35 0.28
CA VAL A 68 -10.01 -9.82 1.64
C VAL A 68 -10.99 -8.64 1.79
N THR A 69 -11.98 -8.75 2.66
CA THR A 69 -13.05 -7.75 2.82
C THR A 69 -12.94 -6.90 4.08
N ASN A 70 -12.10 -7.30 5.05
CA ASN A 70 -11.89 -6.51 6.26
C ASN A 70 -10.91 -5.37 5.97
N GLU A 71 -11.39 -4.12 5.99
CA GLU A 71 -10.62 -2.91 5.68
C GLU A 71 -9.29 -2.82 6.44
N ALA A 72 -9.27 -3.06 7.76
CA ALA A 72 -8.05 -3.02 8.55
C ALA A 72 -7.06 -4.15 8.21
N GLN A 73 -7.55 -5.34 7.88
CA GLN A 73 -6.71 -6.44 7.40
C GLN A 73 -6.15 -6.13 6.01
N THR A 74 -6.99 -5.67 5.09
CA THR A 74 -6.61 -5.25 3.73
C THR A 74 -5.54 -4.15 3.79
N GLN A 75 -5.74 -3.13 4.62
CA GLN A 75 -4.79 -2.05 4.81
C GLN A 75 -3.46 -2.57 5.37
N CYS A 76 -3.49 -3.47 6.35
CA CYS A 76 -2.27 -4.05 6.89
C CYS A 76 -1.49 -4.86 5.85
N TYR A 77 -2.20 -5.65 5.05
CA TYR A 77 -1.58 -6.39 3.95
C TYR A 77 -1.07 -5.46 2.85
N ALA A 78 -1.70 -4.30 2.64
CA ALA A 78 -1.23 -3.26 1.73
C ALA A 78 0.08 -2.62 2.20
N VAL A 79 0.20 -2.35 3.50
CA VAL A 79 1.45 -1.86 4.12
C VAL A 79 2.58 -2.84 3.83
N GLN A 80 2.32 -4.13 4.05
CA GLN A 80 3.31 -5.19 3.84
C GLN A 80 3.67 -5.40 2.36
N SER A 81 2.68 -5.38 1.46
CA SER A 81 2.93 -5.58 0.03
C SER A 81 3.39 -4.31 -0.72
N SER A 82 3.49 -3.16 -0.05
CA SER A 82 3.76 -1.87 -0.68
C SER A 82 5.12 -1.80 -1.40
N GLU A 83 6.16 -2.45 -0.87
CA GLU A 83 7.48 -2.54 -1.54
C GLU A 83 7.33 -3.27 -2.87
N LEU A 84 6.70 -4.45 -2.85
CA LEU A 84 6.47 -5.25 -4.06
C LEU A 84 5.65 -4.49 -5.10
N VAL A 85 4.58 -3.80 -4.69
CA VAL A 85 3.75 -3.01 -5.61
C VAL A 85 4.55 -1.85 -6.22
N ALA A 86 5.34 -1.13 -5.41
CA ALA A 86 6.21 -0.06 -5.91
C ALA A 86 7.25 -0.58 -6.92
N LEU A 87 7.91 -1.71 -6.63
CA LEU A 87 8.83 -2.38 -7.56
C LEU A 87 8.15 -2.73 -8.88
N ARG A 88 6.91 -3.26 -8.83
CA ARG A 88 6.14 -3.61 -10.03
C ARG A 88 5.71 -2.40 -10.86
N LEU A 89 5.63 -1.22 -10.25
CA LEU A 89 5.38 0.05 -10.92
C LEU A 89 6.67 0.72 -11.46
N GLY A 90 7.83 0.08 -11.33
CA GLY A 90 9.10 0.59 -11.85
C GLY A 90 9.89 1.48 -10.88
N VAL A 91 9.47 1.58 -9.62
CA VAL A 91 10.26 2.27 -8.59
C VAL A 91 11.55 1.48 -8.31
N ARG A 92 12.68 2.18 -8.21
CA ARG A 92 13.97 1.53 -7.90
C ARG A 92 13.96 0.90 -6.50
N PRO A 93 14.70 -0.19 -6.26
CA PRO A 93 14.66 -0.91 -5.00
C PRO A 93 14.82 -0.06 -3.74
N ILE A 94 15.79 0.86 -3.72
CA ILE A 94 16.00 1.75 -2.56
C ILE A 94 14.80 2.69 -2.30
N GLY A 95 14.09 3.09 -3.36
CA GLY A 95 12.90 3.91 -3.27
C GLY A 95 11.69 3.09 -2.82
N ALA A 96 11.51 1.89 -3.37
CA ALA A 96 10.44 0.97 -2.98
C ALA A 96 10.56 0.61 -1.49
N ARG A 97 11.78 0.33 -1.01
CA ARG A 97 12.02 0.11 0.40
C ARG A 97 11.71 1.34 1.26
N ALA A 98 12.10 2.54 0.81
CA ALA A 98 11.80 3.77 1.52
C ALA A 98 10.28 4.04 1.61
N ILE A 99 9.51 3.66 0.57
CA ILE A 99 8.05 3.71 0.59
C ILE A 99 7.51 2.77 1.68
N ALA A 100 7.94 1.50 1.69
CA ALA A 100 7.48 0.50 2.64
C ALA A 100 7.79 0.89 4.09
N ASP A 101 9.02 1.32 4.38
CA ASP A 101 9.42 1.83 5.69
C ASP A 101 8.52 3.02 6.11
N PHE A 102 8.24 3.95 5.19
CA PHE A 102 7.42 5.13 5.46
C PHE A 102 5.96 4.78 5.74
N VAL A 103 5.32 3.94 4.92
CA VAL A 103 3.90 3.57 5.12
C VAL A 103 3.73 2.75 6.39
N ALA A 104 4.66 1.84 6.70
CA ALA A 104 4.63 1.08 7.94
C ALA A 104 4.76 1.98 9.18
N ALA A 105 5.67 2.95 9.15
CA ALA A 105 5.82 3.91 10.24
C ALA A 105 4.57 4.80 10.41
N ARG A 106 3.91 5.19 9.31
CA ARG A 106 2.67 5.97 9.33
C ARG A 106 1.49 5.16 9.87
N ASP A 107 1.36 3.90 9.46
CA ASP A 107 0.29 3.01 9.92
C ASP A 107 0.42 2.70 11.42
N ALA A 108 1.65 2.46 11.90
CA ALA A 108 1.93 2.16 13.30
C ALA A 108 1.52 3.28 14.29
N ILE A 109 1.46 4.53 13.83
CA ILE A 109 1.04 5.69 14.64
C ILE A 109 -0.38 6.16 14.31
N ALA A 110 -1.04 5.56 13.32
CA ALA A 110 -2.40 5.92 12.97
C ALA A 110 -3.34 5.59 14.13
N ALA A 111 -4.30 6.49 14.38
CA ALA A 111 -5.36 6.18 15.32
C ALA A 111 -6.14 4.96 14.79
N GLY A 112 -6.55 4.08 15.70
CA GLY A 112 -7.41 2.95 15.34
C GLY A 112 -8.67 3.40 14.60
N GLY A 113 -9.24 2.54 13.78
CA GLY A 113 -10.40 2.87 12.96
C GLY A 113 -10.73 1.73 12.02
N GLU A 114 -11.61 2.02 11.05
CA GLU A 114 -12.01 1.02 10.05
C GLU A 114 -10.81 0.46 9.27
N TYR A 115 -9.82 1.31 8.99
CA TYR A 115 -8.61 0.97 8.22
C TYR A 115 -7.41 0.57 9.08
N HIS A 116 -7.46 0.67 10.42
CA HIS A 116 -6.28 0.46 11.27
C HIS A 116 -6.58 -0.45 12.45
N SER A 117 -5.73 -1.46 12.63
CA SER A 117 -5.84 -2.46 13.70
C SER A 117 -4.51 -2.64 14.41
N GLY A 118 -4.54 -2.77 15.75
CA GLY A 118 -3.36 -3.12 16.54
C GLY A 118 -2.78 -4.51 16.26
N GLN A 119 -3.46 -5.30 15.41
CA GLN A 119 -2.94 -6.56 14.87
C GLN A 119 -1.97 -6.36 13.69
N CYS A 120 -1.87 -5.14 13.15
CA CYS A 120 -0.92 -4.82 12.10
C CYS A 120 0.47 -4.52 12.65
N ARG A 121 1.24 -5.59 12.88
CA ARG A 121 2.60 -5.55 13.41
C ARG A 121 3.25 -6.92 13.23
N SER A 122 4.58 -6.97 13.32
CA SER A 122 5.32 -8.23 13.36
C SER A 122 4.80 -9.16 14.47
N GLY A 123 4.54 -10.42 14.11
CA GLY A 123 3.93 -11.46 14.94
C GLY A 123 2.45 -11.25 15.26
N GLY A 124 1.81 -10.22 14.69
CA GLY A 124 0.39 -9.93 14.86
C GLY A 124 -0.52 -10.83 14.04
N ALA A 125 -1.83 -10.82 14.32
CA ALA A 125 -2.78 -11.65 13.56
C ALA A 125 -2.91 -11.28 12.08
N TYR A 126 -2.47 -10.08 11.69
CA TYR A 126 -2.45 -9.61 10.29
C TYR A 126 -1.03 -9.56 9.69
N ASP A 127 -0.06 -10.19 10.34
CA ASP A 127 1.25 -10.44 9.76
C ASP A 127 1.15 -11.51 8.67
N LEU A 128 1.63 -11.21 7.46
CA LEU A 128 1.69 -12.16 6.34
C LEU A 128 2.83 -13.17 6.51
N HIS A 129 3.86 -12.82 7.28
CA HIS A 129 5.08 -13.60 7.50
C HIS A 129 5.42 -13.78 8.99
N PRO A 130 4.47 -14.27 9.82
CA PRO A 130 4.63 -14.38 11.28
C PRO A 130 5.73 -15.37 11.70
N GLU A 131 6.25 -16.18 10.79
CA GLU A 131 7.40 -17.05 11.00
C GLU A 131 8.75 -16.32 11.01
N THR A 132 8.78 -15.03 10.63
CA THR A 132 9.98 -14.19 10.62
C THR A 132 9.78 -12.91 11.44
N ASP A 133 10.88 -12.31 11.89
CA ASP A 133 10.86 -10.98 12.53
C ASP A 133 11.03 -9.83 11.51
N VAL A 134 10.98 -10.12 10.22
CA VAL A 134 11.13 -9.09 9.17
C VAL A 134 9.80 -8.34 9.02
N TRP A 135 9.86 -7.01 8.93
CA TRP A 135 8.69 -6.16 8.78
C TRP A 135 9.06 -4.89 7.98
N PRO A 136 8.18 -4.36 7.13
CA PRO A 136 6.87 -4.90 6.75
C PRO A 136 6.94 -5.96 5.62
N ASP A 137 8.10 -6.58 5.36
CA ASP A 137 8.29 -7.48 4.20
C ASP A 137 7.43 -8.75 4.22
#